data_AF-A0A059X6W3-F1
#
_entry.id   AF-A0A059X6W3-F1
#
_cell.length_a   1.000
_cell.length_b   1.000
_cell.length_c   1.000
_cell.angle_alpha   90.00
_cell.angle_beta   90.00
_cell.angle_gamma   90.00
#
_symmetry.space_group_name_H-M   'P 1'
#
loop_
_entity.id
_entity.type
_entity.pdbx_description
1 polymer ?
#
loop_
_entity_poly.entity_id
_entity_poly.type
_entity_poly.pdbx_seq_one_letter_code
_entity_poly.pdbx_strand_id
1 'polypeptide(L)'
;MKRGRPKGRSRDNRSFGPLGDLIRNHRLQKGLGLLDVAKACQCSVQFVSNIEHGRAPLPWEKVGQLASVLKIPVEELQVANLAIRSDFKSFVTTSKGKKTAKPLVLNNMAGTASAVAFAAKDGQLQEVIQKYQTASPASRKKFVRAALELLEH
;
A
#
# COMPACT_ATOMS: atom_id res chain seq x y z
N MET A 1 -10.77 -40.55 13.60
CA MET A 1 -9.94 -39.33 13.73
C MET A 1 -10.60 -38.21 12.93
N LYS A 2 -11.20 -37.20 13.58
CA LYS A 2 -11.85 -36.07 12.87
C LYS A 2 -10.77 -35.20 12.21
N ARG A 3 -10.44 -35.48 10.95
CA ARG A 3 -9.62 -34.60 10.11
C ARG A 3 -10.46 -33.35 9.83
N GLY A 4 -10.24 -32.31 10.62
CA GLY A 4 -10.84 -30.99 10.37
C GLY A 4 -10.54 -30.51 8.94
N ARG A 5 -11.37 -29.58 8.45
CA ARG A 5 -11.25 -28.89 7.16
C ARG A 5 -9.77 -28.69 6.78
N PRO A 6 -9.33 -29.06 5.56
CA PRO A 6 -7.92 -28.96 5.18
C PRO A 6 -7.39 -27.57 5.52
N LYS A 7 -6.46 -27.52 6.49
CA LYS A 7 -5.98 -26.28 7.10
C LYS A 7 -5.21 -25.49 6.05
N GLY A 8 -5.82 -24.45 5.47
CA GLY A 8 -5.07 -23.40 4.74
C GLY A 8 -5.48 -23.08 3.31
N ARG A 9 -6.40 -23.82 2.68
CA ARG A 9 -7.02 -23.39 1.41
C ARG A 9 -8.24 -22.51 1.71
N SER A 10 -8.00 -21.21 1.88
CA SER A 10 -9.07 -20.22 1.85
C SER A 10 -9.67 -20.17 0.43
N ARG A 11 -11.00 -20.38 0.31
CA ARG A 11 -11.76 -20.16 -0.95
C ARG A 11 -12.12 -18.69 -1.16
N ASP A 12 -11.62 -17.80 -0.32
CA ASP A 12 -11.93 -16.37 -0.38
C ASP A 12 -11.25 -15.74 -1.59
N ASN A 13 -11.94 -15.19 -2.58
CA ASN A 13 -11.27 -14.53 -3.71
C ASN A 13 -11.18 -13.01 -3.54
N ARG A 14 -11.46 -12.48 -2.35
CA ARG A 14 -11.33 -11.04 -2.08
C ARG A 14 -9.86 -10.62 -2.14
N SER A 15 -9.64 -9.48 -2.79
CA SER A 15 -8.37 -8.74 -2.78
C SER A 15 -8.30 -7.89 -1.51
N PHE A 16 -7.17 -7.94 -0.82
CA PHE A 16 -6.92 -7.18 0.42
C PHE A 16 -5.77 -6.18 0.28
N GLY A 17 -5.35 -5.93 -0.95
CA GLY A 17 -4.29 -5.00 -1.28
C GLY A 17 -3.00 -5.69 -1.74
N PRO A 18 -2.04 -4.90 -2.26
CA PRO A 18 -0.91 -5.42 -3.03
C PRO A 18 -0.05 -6.41 -2.23
N LEU A 19 0.26 -6.12 -0.96
CA LEU A 19 1.06 -7.01 -0.12
C LEU A 19 0.33 -8.31 0.21
N GLY A 20 -0.94 -8.20 0.65
CA GLY A 20 -1.71 -9.34 1.11
C GLY A 20 -1.96 -10.32 -0.03
N ASP A 21 -2.33 -9.78 -1.20
CA ASP A 21 -2.58 -10.57 -2.40
C ASP A 21 -1.30 -11.21 -2.94
N LEU A 22 -0.18 -10.48 -2.95
CA LEU A 22 1.12 -11.01 -3.36
C LEU A 22 1.53 -12.21 -2.51
N ILE A 23 1.54 -12.05 -1.18
CA ILE A 23 1.90 -13.11 -0.24
C ILE A 23 0.98 -14.32 -0.42
N ARG A 24 -0.33 -14.07 -0.51
CA ARG A 24 -1.33 -15.11 -0.66
C ARG A 24 -1.18 -15.90 -1.96
N ASN A 25 -0.94 -15.21 -3.08
CA ASN A 25 -0.77 -15.84 -4.39
C ASN A 25 0.45 -16.77 -4.40
N HIS A 26 1.60 -16.30 -3.94
CA HIS A 26 2.81 -17.13 -3.85
C HIS A 26 2.62 -18.31 -2.90
N ARG A 27 1.95 -18.10 -1.76
CA ARG A 27 1.65 -19.18 -0.81
C ARG A 27 0.78 -20.25 -1.47
N LEU A 28 -0.28 -19.86 -2.18
CA LEU A 28 -1.20 -20.78 -2.84
C LEU A 28 -0.56 -21.51 -4.03
N GLN A 29 0.27 -20.83 -4.83
CA GLN A 29 1.03 -21.44 -5.93
C GLN A 29 1.97 -22.55 -5.43
N LYS A 30 2.53 -22.37 -4.23
CA LYS A 30 3.35 -23.39 -3.57
C LYS A 30 2.57 -24.47 -2.83
N GLY A 31 1.24 -24.39 -2.83
CA GLY A 31 0.40 -25.32 -2.08
C GLY A 31 0.55 -25.23 -0.55
N LEU A 32 1.10 -24.14 -0.03
CA LEU A 32 1.35 -23.97 1.40
C LEU A 32 0.09 -23.49 2.14
N GLY A 33 -0.17 -24.06 3.31
CA GLY A 33 -1.14 -23.53 4.26
C GLY A 33 -0.58 -22.36 5.06
N LEU A 34 -1.47 -21.59 5.71
CA LEU A 34 -1.06 -20.53 6.64
C LEU A 34 -0.18 -21.06 7.78
N LEU A 35 -0.47 -22.29 8.25
CA LEU A 35 0.31 -22.93 9.31
C LEU A 35 1.74 -23.26 8.85
N ASP A 36 1.91 -23.64 7.59
CA ASP A 36 3.22 -24.03 7.06
C ASP A 36 4.13 -22.81 6.94
N VAL A 37 3.59 -21.71 6.41
CA VAL A 37 4.29 -20.41 6.35
C VAL A 37 4.60 -19.89 7.76
N ALA A 38 3.63 -19.97 8.68
CA ALA A 38 3.81 -19.52 10.05
C ALA A 38 4.95 -20.25 10.76
N LYS A 39 5.02 -21.58 10.60
CA LYS A 39 6.12 -22.41 11.14
C LYS A 39 7.46 -22.05 10.50
N ALA A 40 7.50 -21.91 9.18
CA ALA A 40 8.74 -21.59 8.46
C ALA A 40 9.29 -20.19 8.81
N CYS A 41 8.41 -19.22 9.07
CA CYS A 41 8.79 -17.85 9.45
C CYS A 41 8.86 -17.64 10.97
N GLN A 42 8.71 -18.70 11.77
CA GLN A 42 8.70 -18.66 13.24
C GLN A 42 7.77 -17.56 13.78
N CYS A 43 6.52 -17.57 13.33
CA CYS A 43 5.51 -16.59 13.71
C CYS A 43 4.15 -17.28 13.93
N SER A 44 3.15 -16.53 14.39
CA SER A 44 1.81 -17.08 14.59
C SER A 44 1.04 -17.18 13.27
N VAL A 45 0.10 -18.12 13.19
CA VAL A 45 -0.83 -18.22 12.03
C VAL A 45 -1.63 -16.92 11.87
N GLN A 46 -2.00 -16.30 13.00
CA GLN A 46 -2.73 -15.03 13.01
C GLN A 46 -1.91 -13.90 12.40
N PHE A 47 -0.59 -13.88 12.59
CA PHE A 47 0.30 -12.89 12.01
C PHE A 47 0.26 -12.96 10.47
N VAL A 48 0.46 -14.14 9.89
CA VAL A 48 0.39 -14.34 8.43
C VAL A 48 -1.00 -13.97 7.90
N SER A 49 -2.05 -14.41 8.60
CA SER A 49 -3.43 -14.09 8.22
C SER A 49 -3.71 -12.58 8.23
N ASN A 50 -3.27 -11.86 9.27
CA ASN A 50 -3.51 -10.42 9.36
C ASN A 50 -2.83 -9.65 8.22
N ILE A 51 -1.63 -10.08 7.81
CA ILE A 51 -0.91 -9.47 6.69
C ILE A 51 -1.62 -9.78 5.36
N GLU A 52 -2.02 -11.03 5.13
CA GLU A 52 -2.76 -11.43 3.91
C GLU A 52 -4.09 -10.70 3.77
N HIS A 53 -4.74 -10.32 4.87
CA HIS A 53 -6.00 -9.58 4.87
C HIS A 53 -5.82 -8.06 5.02
N GLY A 54 -4.61 -7.53 4.88
CA GLY A 54 -4.33 -6.08 4.95
C GLY A 54 -4.60 -5.44 6.32
N ARG A 55 -4.76 -6.25 7.38
CA ARG A 55 -5.05 -5.78 8.75
C ARG A 55 -3.79 -5.35 9.50
N ALA A 56 -2.62 -5.77 9.02
CA ALA A 56 -1.33 -5.40 9.58
C ALA A 56 -0.27 -5.27 8.48
N PRO A 57 0.64 -4.28 8.57
CA PRO A 57 1.82 -4.23 7.70
C PRO A 57 2.81 -5.35 8.08
N LEU A 58 3.69 -5.70 7.15
CA LEU A 58 4.78 -6.65 7.41
C LEU A 58 5.94 -5.92 8.11
N PRO A 59 6.40 -6.36 9.30
CA PRO A 59 7.59 -5.83 9.95
C PRO A 59 8.84 -6.06 9.09
N TRP A 60 9.72 -5.06 9.01
CA TRP A 60 10.95 -5.10 8.21
C TRP A 60 11.85 -6.29 8.52
N GLU A 61 12.02 -6.61 9.81
CA GLU A 61 12.79 -7.77 10.29
C GLU A 61 12.31 -9.12 9.74
N LYS A 62 11.01 -9.21 9.38
CA LYS A 62 10.39 -10.45 8.89
C LYS A 62 10.32 -10.54 7.37
N VAL A 63 10.66 -9.46 6.65
CA VAL A 63 10.61 -9.42 5.17
C VAL A 63 11.51 -10.49 4.57
N GLY A 64 12.78 -10.57 4.99
CA GLY A 64 13.73 -11.55 4.45
C GLY A 64 13.31 -13.00 4.68
N GLN A 65 12.77 -13.30 5.87
CA GLN A 65 12.26 -14.65 6.19
C GLN A 65 11.07 -15.03 5.31
N LEU A 66 10.11 -14.12 5.14
CA LEU A 66 8.92 -14.36 4.32
C LEU A 66 9.28 -14.48 2.84
N ALA A 67 10.15 -13.61 2.35
CA ALA A 67 10.68 -13.62 0.99
C ALA A 67 11.37 -14.94 0.66
N SER A 68 12.21 -15.46 1.55
CA SER A 68 12.90 -16.74 1.37
C SER A 68 11.94 -17.93 1.29
N VAL A 69 10.97 -18.00 2.21
CA VAL A 69 9.96 -19.08 2.27
C VAL A 69 9.05 -19.06 1.04
N LEU A 70 8.58 -17.88 0.65
CA LEU A 70 7.66 -17.71 -0.48
C LEU A 70 8.37 -17.56 -1.83
N LYS A 71 9.71 -17.48 -1.83
CA LYS A 71 10.55 -17.23 -3.03
C LYS A 71 10.08 -16.01 -3.80
N ILE A 72 9.79 -14.94 -3.06
CA ILE A 72 9.48 -13.62 -3.59
C ILE A 72 10.77 -12.81 -3.52
N PRO A 73 11.15 -12.06 -4.58
CA PRO A 73 12.22 -11.07 -4.49
C PRO A 73 11.99 -10.13 -3.30
N VAL A 74 13.06 -9.83 -2.55
CA VAL A 74 12.93 -9.02 -1.33
C VAL A 74 12.38 -7.63 -1.69
N GLU A 75 12.91 -7.04 -2.75
CA GLU A 75 12.54 -5.71 -3.26
C GLU A 75 11.05 -5.63 -3.59
N GLU A 76 10.50 -6.64 -4.25
CA GLU A 76 9.07 -6.70 -4.61
C GLU A 76 8.20 -6.72 -3.34
N LEU A 77 8.57 -7.54 -2.36
CA LEU A 77 7.86 -7.62 -1.09
C LEU A 77 7.94 -6.31 -0.29
N GLN A 78 9.09 -5.62 -0.35
CA GLN A 78 9.28 -4.32 0.29
C GLN A 78 8.42 -3.22 -0.35
N VAL A 79 8.38 -3.16 -1.69
CA VAL A 79 7.55 -2.20 -2.44
C VAL A 79 6.07 -2.41 -2.11
N ALA A 80 5.60 -3.65 -2.10
CA ALA A 80 4.23 -3.97 -1.74
C ALA A 80 3.89 -3.57 -0.28
N ASN A 81 4.85 -3.72 0.63
CA ASN A 81 4.69 -3.34 2.04
C ASN A 81 4.66 -1.81 2.24
N LEU A 82 5.41 -1.04 1.44
CA LEU A 82 5.35 0.43 1.46
C LEU A 82 3.99 0.97 0.99
N ALA A 83 3.38 0.32 -0.02
CA ALA A 83 2.07 0.71 -0.52
C ALA A 83 1.02 0.70 0.60
N ILE A 84 0.98 -0.38 1.40
CA ILE A 84 0.08 -0.48 2.55
C ILE A 84 0.36 0.62 3.58
N ARG A 85 1.62 0.91 3.91
CA ARG A 85 1.95 1.92 4.93
C ARG A 85 1.55 3.33 4.51
N SER A 86 1.57 3.63 3.22
CA SER A 86 1.14 4.93 2.68
C SER A 86 -0.36 5.13 2.88
N ASP A 87 -1.14 4.08 2.61
CA ASP A 87 -2.59 4.07 2.84
C ASP A 87 -2.91 4.07 4.35
N PHE A 88 -2.17 3.30 5.14
CA PHE A 88 -2.37 3.18 6.59
C PHE A 88 -2.02 4.49 7.32
N LYS A 89 -1.02 5.26 6.85
CA LYS A 89 -0.68 6.57 7.43
C LYS A 89 -1.80 7.60 7.24
N SER A 90 -2.57 7.49 6.16
CA SER A 90 -3.77 8.31 5.97
C SER A 90 -4.89 7.92 6.94
N PHE A 91 -4.91 6.67 7.42
CA PHE A 91 -5.90 6.18 8.40
C PHE A 91 -5.50 6.54 9.84
N VAL A 92 -4.24 6.34 10.22
CA VAL A 92 -3.74 6.54 11.60
C VAL A 92 -3.55 8.02 11.97
N THR A 93 -3.30 8.90 11.00
CA THR A 93 -3.17 10.35 11.29
C THR A 93 -4.51 11.07 11.50
N THR A 94 -5.65 10.37 11.41
CA THR A 94 -6.99 10.95 11.66
C THR A 94 -7.43 10.91 13.12
N SER A 95 -6.63 10.35 14.03
CA SER A 95 -6.87 10.51 15.47
C SER A 95 -6.34 11.88 15.94
N LYS A 96 -7.29 12.82 16.11
CA LYS A 96 -7.17 14.22 16.60
C LYS A 96 -6.94 15.29 15.53
N GLY A 97 -7.98 15.58 14.74
CA GLY A 97 -8.05 16.80 13.94
C GLY A 97 -9.41 16.96 13.28
N LYS A 98 -10.16 17.97 13.72
CA LYS A 98 -11.40 18.56 13.19
C LYS A 98 -11.83 18.04 11.79
N LYS A 99 -13.05 17.49 11.70
CA LYS A 99 -13.72 17.15 10.45
C LYS A 99 -13.79 18.38 9.53
N THR A 100 -12.94 18.44 8.52
CA THR A 100 -13.21 19.27 7.34
C THR A 100 -13.81 18.36 6.27
N ALA A 101 -14.96 18.79 5.73
CA ALA A 101 -15.64 18.09 4.66
C ALA A 101 -14.68 17.95 3.47
N LYS A 102 -14.48 16.72 2.98
CA LYS A 102 -13.70 16.49 1.75
C LYS A 102 -14.55 16.90 0.55
N PRO A 103 -14.04 17.72 -0.38
CA PRO A 103 -14.76 18.07 -1.60
C PRO A 103 -14.90 16.84 -2.51
N LEU A 104 -16.04 16.76 -3.20
CA LEU A 104 -16.57 15.61 -3.94
C LEU A 104 -15.75 15.19 -5.18
N VAL A 105 -14.64 15.88 -5.49
CA VAL A 105 -13.96 15.80 -6.80
C VAL A 105 -12.91 14.67 -6.88
N LEU A 106 -12.65 13.94 -5.79
CA LEU A 106 -11.51 12.99 -5.72
C LEU A 106 -11.90 11.50 -5.67
N ASN A 107 -13.06 11.10 -6.21
CA ASN A 107 -13.49 9.70 -6.15
C ASN A 107 -12.91 8.80 -7.26
N ASN A 108 -12.31 9.36 -8.32
CA ASN A 108 -11.97 8.56 -9.52
C ASN A 108 -10.49 8.44 -9.91
N MET A 109 -9.52 8.86 -9.07
CA MET A 109 -8.10 8.70 -9.39
C MET A 109 -7.38 7.85 -8.34
N ALA A 110 -7.13 6.59 -8.69
CA ALA A 110 -6.44 5.61 -7.87
C ALA A 110 -5.00 6.05 -7.58
N GLY A 111 -4.73 6.52 -6.36
CA GLY A 111 -3.39 6.69 -5.80
C GLY A 111 -2.58 7.87 -6.33
N THR A 112 -1.93 8.59 -5.41
CA THR A 112 -1.00 9.69 -5.73
C THR A 112 0.14 9.27 -6.66
N ALA A 113 0.55 8.00 -6.64
CA ALA A 113 1.52 7.43 -7.57
C ALA A 113 1.02 7.39 -9.02
N SER A 114 -0.27 7.14 -9.24
CA SER A 114 -0.87 7.15 -10.58
C SER A 114 -1.08 8.58 -11.09
N ALA A 115 -1.39 9.53 -10.19
CA ALA A 115 -1.43 10.95 -10.52
C ALA A 115 -0.04 11.49 -10.93
N VAL A 116 1.03 11.07 -10.26
CA VAL A 116 2.41 11.44 -10.63
C VAL A 116 2.84 10.77 -11.94
N ALA A 117 2.49 9.50 -12.16
CA ALA A 117 2.77 8.78 -13.41
C ALA A 117 1.97 9.33 -14.61
N PHE A 118 0.75 9.82 -14.39
CA PHE A 118 -0.06 10.48 -15.40
C PHE A 118 0.43 11.90 -15.68
N ALA A 119 0.80 12.65 -14.64
CA ALA A 119 1.44 13.96 -14.77
C ALA A 119 2.78 13.89 -15.52
N ALA A 120 3.49 12.77 -15.43
CA ALA A 120 4.69 12.51 -16.20
C ALA A 120 4.45 12.31 -17.71
N LYS A 121 3.20 12.25 -18.20
CA LYS A 121 2.90 12.21 -19.65
C LYS A 121 2.47 13.56 -20.22
N ASP A 122 2.16 14.54 -19.37
CA ASP A 122 1.74 15.88 -19.76
C ASP A 122 2.94 16.84 -19.66
N GLY A 123 3.44 17.30 -20.80
CA GLY A 123 4.62 18.17 -20.88
C GLY A 123 4.44 19.51 -20.19
N GLN A 124 3.22 20.07 -20.18
CA GLN A 124 2.95 21.34 -19.49
C GLN A 124 2.96 21.15 -17.97
N LEU A 125 2.38 20.05 -17.49
CA LEU A 125 2.36 19.73 -16.07
C LEU A 125 3.77 19.38 -15.55
N GLN A 126 4.59 18.69 -16.34
CA GLN A 126 6.01 18.47 -16.03
C GLN A 126 6.77 19.77 -15.84
N GLU A 127 6.60 20.73 -16.75
CA GLU A 127 7.27 22.02 -16.67
C GLU A 127 6.88 22.80 -15.42
N VAL A 128 5.59 22.77 -15.05
CA VAL A 128 5.07 23.37 -13.83
C VAL A 128 5.67 22.72 -12.58
N ILE A 129 5.74 21.38 -12.54
CA ILE A 129 6.34 20.64 -11.41
C ILE A 129 7.83 20.98 -11.28
N GLN A 130 8.57 21.01 -12.39
CA GLN A 130 9.99 21.34 -12.39
C GLN A 130 10.23 22.77 -11.88
N LYS A 131 9.48 23.75 -12.39
CA LYS A 131 9.56 25.15 -11.94
C LYS A 131 9.24 25.30 -10.45
N TYR A 132 8.27 24.54 -9.94
CA TYR A 132 7.95 24.53 -8.51
C TYR A 132 9.08 23.96 -7.66
N GLN A 133 9.70 22.86 -8.10
CA GLN A 133 10.82 22.22 -7.40
C GLN A 133 12.06 23.12 -7.34
N THR A 134 12.36 23.87 -8.39
CA THR A 134 13.52 24.78 -8.41
C THR A 134 13.24 26.14 -7.78
N ALA A 135 11.98 26.46 -7.48
CA ALA A 135 11.60 27.75 -6.90
C ALA A 135 11.98 27.91 -5.42
N SER A 136 12.23 29.16 -5.01
CA SER A 136 12.49 29.51 -3.62
C SER A 136 11.24 29.29 -2.74
N PRO A 137 11.39 29.12 -1.41
CA PRO A 137 10.26 28.88 -0.51
C PRO A 137 9.18 29.97 -0.57
N ALA A 138 9.56 31.23 -0.77
CA ALA A 138 8.62 32.34 -0.92
C ALA A 138 7.79 32.23 -2.20
N SER A 139 8.43 31.86 -3.32
CA SER A 139 7.76 31.66 -4.60
C SER A 139 6.84 30.44 -4.59
N ARG A 140 7.23 29.36 -3.90
CA ARG A 140 6.36 28.17 -3.72
C ARG A 140 5.07 28.51 -2.99
N LYS A 141 5.13 29.34 -1.94
CA LYS A 141 3.92 29.79 -1.22
C LYS A 141 2.98 30.60 -2.11
N LYS A 142 3.52 31.50 -2.93
CA LYS A 142 2.73 32.28 -3.91
C LYS A 142 2.09 31.37 -4.95
N PHE A 143 2.85 30.39 -5.46
CA PHE A 143 2.37 29.40 -6.41
C PHE A 143 1.18 28.59 -5.84
N VAL A 144 1.32 28.05 -4.63
CA VAL A 144 0.24 27.28 -3.99
C VAL A 144 -1.01 28.13 -3.80
N ARG A 145 -0.85 29.38 -3.38
CA ARG A 145 -1.99 30.30 -3.21
C ARG A 145 -2.72 30.55 -4.52
N ALA A 146 -2.00 30.88 -5.59
CA ALA A 146 -2.59 31.11 -6.91
C ALA A 146 -3.25 29.85 -7.48
N ALA A 147 -2.65 28.68 -7.26
CA ALA A 147 -3.24 27.40 -7.68
C ALA A 147 -4.55 27.09 -6.95
N LEU A 148 -4.65 27.41 -5.65
CA LEU A 148 -5.88 27.24 -4.89
C LEU A 148 -6.97 28.22 -5.36
N GLU A 149 -6.63 29.49 -5.60
CA GLU A 149 -7.55 30.50 -6.12
C GLU A 149 -8.11 30.09 -7.51
N LEU A 150 -7.31 29.47 -8.36
CA LEU A 150 -7.75 28.95 -9.67
C LEU A 150 -8.67 27.72 -9.59
N LEU A 151 -8.63 26.96 -8.50
CA LEU A 151 -9.44 25.76 -8.30
C LEU A 151 -10.78 26.05 -7.60
N GLU A 152 -10.95 27.27 -7.06
CA GLU A 152 -12.19 27.72 -6.40
C GLU A 152 -13.22 28.31 -7.39
N HIS A 153 -12.88 28.40 -8.68
CA HIS A 153 -13.76 28.82 -9.78
C HIS A 153 -14.15 27.63 -10.67
#